data_AF-A0A2N9F9C0-F1
#
_entry.id   AF-A0A2N9F9C0-F1
#
_cell.length_a   1.000
_cell.length_b   1.000
_cell.length_c   1.000
_cell.angle_alpha   90.00
_cell.angle_beta   90.00
_cell.angle_gamma   90.00
#
_symmetry.space_group_name_H-M   'P 1'
#
loop_
_entity.id
_entity.type
_entity.pdbx_description
1 polymer ?
#
loop_
_entity_poly.entity_id
_entity_poly.type
_entity_poly.pdbx_seq_one_letter_code
_entity_poly.pdbx_strand_id
1 'polypeptide(L)'
;MTLIHSTGGVFQRVSYSARDQLLTRAGSGYEGAAKEGGRGPSIWDTYTHRYPGKIADGSNGDVAVDQYHRYKEDVGIMKEMNLDAYRFSISWSRILPSLTPFVTIFHWDLPQALEDEYGGFLSPHVVNDFRDYAELCFKEFGDRVKHWITLNEPWTYSNGGYASGSLAPGRCSAWQNLNCTGGNSGTEPYLVTHHQLLGHAAAVEVYKKKYQHKKVVIGITLVSHWMVPYSNANQNHNAALRALDFMLGWFLDPLTNGDYPHSMRSLVKNRLPKFTKEQSKLVKGSFDFIGLNYYTANYAAYAPQPNGLKASYLTDASANLSTARNGIPIGAPAASSWLFVYPSGLRDLLLYVKTKYHNPLIYITENGIDEFNNATLTLEEALVDNHRVEYYHSHLWNLLSAIKDGVNVKGYFAWSLLDNFEWGSGYTVRFGINFVDYKNGLKRHPKLSAHWFKNFLKK
;
A
#
# COMPACT_ATOMS: atom_id res chain seq x y z
N MET A 1 -5.13 17.94 -37.54
CA MET A 1 -3.85 17.21 -37.51
C MET A 1 -2.77 18.25 -37.27
N THR A 2 -2.28 18.35 -36.03
CA THR A 2 -1.30 19.37 -35.63
C THR A 2 -0.25 18.66 -34.80
N LEU A 3 0.97 18.56 -35.33
CA LEU A 3 2.08 17.86 -34.69
C LEU A 3 2.62 18.69 -33.52
N ILE A 4 2.87 18.02 -32.39
CA ILE A 4 3.70 18.59 -31.32
C ILE A 4 5.16 18.32 -31.71
N HIS A 5 5.92 19.37 -31.99
CA HIS A 5 7.36 19.27 -32.20
C HIS A 5 8.07 18.86 -30.90
N SER A 6 8.90 17.82 -30.97
CA SER A 6 9.83 17.49 -29.89
C SER A 6 11.13 18.27 -30.04
N THR A 7 11.27 19.36 -29.28
CA THR A 7 12.55 20.07 -29.09
C THR A 7 12.77 20.32 -27.60
N GLY A 8 13.61 19.47 -26.96
CA GLY A 8 14.11 19.69 -25.58
C GLY A 8 13.06 19.61 -24.46
N GLY A 9 11.96 18.88 -24.65
CA GLY A 9 10.80 18.90 -23.75
C GLY A 9 11.05 18.32 -22.36
N VAL A 10 11.16 19.19 -21.35
CA VAL A 10 11.08 18.81 -19.93
C VAL A 10 9.66 18.33 -19.62
N PHE A 11 9.53 17.16 -19.00
CA PHE A 11 8.26 16.66 -18.47
C PHE A 11 7.81 17.57 -17.32
N GLN A 12 6.65 18.24 -17.46
CA GLN A 12 6.14 19.26 -16.53
C GLN A 12 4.68 19.03 -16.12
N ARG A 13 4.26 19.60 -14.98
CA ARG A 13 2.89 19.53 -14.44
C ARG A 13 1.80 19.88 -15.45
N VAL A 14 2.06 20.80 -16.39
CA VAL A 14 1.12 21.21 -17.46
C VAL A 14 0.73 20.06 -18.40
N SER A 15 1.47 18.95 -18.37
CA SER A 15 1.13 17.70 -19.09
C SER A 15 -0.09 16.99 -18.51
N TYR A 16 -0.45 17.30 -17.26
CA TYR A 16 -1.64 16.81 -16.57
C TYR A 16 -2.70 17.92 -16.51
N SER A 17 -3.95 17.54 -16.29
CA SER A 17 -5.02 18.52 -16.09
C SER A 17 -4.81 19.25 -14.77
N ALA A 18 -5.31 20.47 -14.64
CA ALA A 18 -5.24 21.24 -13.38
C ALA A 18 -6.02 20.62 -12.19
N ARG A 19 -6.57 19.42 -12.36
CA ARG A 19 -7.27 18.61 -11.34
C ARG A 19 -6.43 17.44 -10.83
N ASP A 20 -5.31 17.14 -11.47
CA ASP A 20 -4.44 16.02 -11.12
C ASP A 20 -3.41 16.48 -10.08
N GLN A 21 -3.52 15.92 -8.87
CA GLN A 21 -2.71 16.35 -7.72
C GLN A 21 -1.49 15.43 -7.54
N LEU A 22 -0.33 16.03 -7.25
CA LEU A 22 0.93 15.32 -7.00
C LEU A 22 1.43 15.57 -5.57
N LEU A 23 1.59 14.46 -4.85
CA LEU A 23 1.38 14.38 -3.41
C LEU A 23 2.43 13.44 -2.79
N THR A 24 2.53 13.42 -1.45
CA THR A 24 3.47 12.54 -0.73
C THR A 24 2.81 11.89 0.48
N ARG A 25 3.49 10.91 1.09
CA ARG A 25 2.93 10.10 2.18
C ARG A 25 3.85 9.96 3.40
N ALA A 26 3.23 9.82 4.57
CA ALA A 26 3.80 9.22 5.79
C ALA A 26 2.93 8.05 6.31
N GLY A 27 3.50 7.21 7.18
CA GLY A 27 2.83 6.06 7.80
C GLY A 27 3.23 5.88 9.27
N SER A 28 2.79 4.80 9.92
CA SER A 28 3.17 4.47 11.30
C SER A 28 4.68 4.31 11.51
N GLY A 29 5.43 3.93 10.47
CA GLY A 29 6.90 3.96 10.43
C GLY A 29 7.54 5.36 10.47
N TYR A 30 6.77 6.44 10.63
CA TYR A 30 7.25 7.82 10.73
C TYR A 30 7.08 8.44 12.14
N GLU A 31 5.98 8.16 12.83
CA GLU A 31 5.53 8.98 13.98
C GLU A 31 6.54 9.02 15.12
N GLY A 32 6.98 7.85 15.59
CA GLY A 32 7.78 7.74 16.80
C GLY A 32 6.96 7.98 18.06
N ALA A 33 7.62 8.44 19.12
CA ALA A 33 7.01 8.78 20.40
C ALA A 33 6.09 7.65 20.94
N ALA A 34 6.50 6.39 20.74
CA ALA A 34 5.64 5.22 20.86
C ALA A 34 4.99 5.03 22.25
N LYS A 35 5.57 5.62 23.30
CA LYS A 35 5.12 5.53 24.70
C LYS A 35 4.70 6.88 25.27
N GLU A 36 4.44 7.87 24.42
CA GLU A 36 4.16 9.26 24.81
C GLU A 36 2.71 9.68 24.56
N GLY A 37 2.31 10.77 25.22
CA GLY A 37 1.02 11.41 25.00
C GLY A 37 -0.20 10.50 25.16
N GLY A 38 -0.11 9.44 25.97
CA GLY A 38 -1.18 8.47 26.22
C GLY A 38 -1.35 7.35 25.17
N ARG A 39 -0.40 7.17 24.24
CA ARG A 39 -0.45 6.09 23.24
C ARG A 39 -0.28 4.70 23.90
N GLY A 40 -1.18 3.77 23.60
CA GLY A 40 -1.04 2.34 23.92
C GLY A 40 -0.31 1.56 22.81
N PRO A 41 0.21 0.35 23.09
CA PRO A 41 0.97 -0.44 22.12
C PRO A 41 0.10 -0.99 20.99
N SER A 42 0.62 -0.94 19.77
CA SER A 42 0.11 -1.67 18.61
C SER A 42 0.81 -3.03 18.45
N ILE A 43 0.27 -3.88 17.58
CA ILE A 43 0.92 -5.15 17.22
C ILE A 43 2.34 -4.99 16.68
N TRP A 44 2.71 -3.84 16.11
CA TRP A 44 4.07 -3.59 15.62
C TRP A 44 5.06 -3.25 16.75
N ASP A 45 4.63 -2.53 17.78
CA ASP A 45 5.45 -2.31 18.98
C ASP A 45 5.77 -3.67 19.62
N THR A 46 4.73 -4.47 19.89
CA THR A 46 4.88 -5.80 20.49
C THR A 46 5.70 -6.74 19.62
N TYR A 47 5.47 -6.77 18.30
CA TYR A 47 6.20 -7.66 17.39
C TYR A 47 7.70 -7.31 17.30
N THR A 48 8.03 -6.02 17.16
CA THR A 48 9.44 -5.57 17.07
C THR A 48 10.19 -5.72 18.41
N HIS A 49 9.56 -5.42 19.54
CA HIS A 49 10.18 -5.61 20.87
C HIS A 49 10.32 -7.08 21.26
N ARG A 50 9.35 -7.95 20.90
CA ARG A 50 9.37 -9.38 21.27
C ARG A 50 10.20 -10.24 20.32
N TYR A 51 10.28 -9.87 19.04
CA TYR A 51 10.97 -10.63 18.01
C TYR A 51 11.92 -9.73 17.19
N PRO A 52 12.92 -9.05 17.80
CA PRO A 52 13.79 -8.11 17.07
C PRO A 52 14.52 -8.78 15.90
N GLY A 53 14.90 -10.06 16.01
CA GLY A 53 15.48 -10.85 14.92
C GLY A 53 14.55 -11.13 13.71
N LYS A 54 13.31 -10.62 13.71
CA LYS A 54 12.42 -10.58 12.54
C LYS A 54 12.57 -9.29 11.71
N ILE A 55 13.30 -8.31 12.22
CA ILE A 55 13.65 -7.06 11.52
C ILE A 55 15.11 -7.15 11.07
N ALA A 56 15.39 -6.78 9.82
CA ALA A 56 16.69 -7.02 9.17
C ALA A 56 17.91 -6.46 9.92
N ASP A 57 17.74 -5.34 10.64
CA ASP A 57 18.74 -4.68 11.49
C ASP A 57 18.42 -4.75 12.99
N GLY A 58 17.38 -5.48 13.38
CA GLY A 58 16.89 -5.54 14.77
C GLY A 58 16.24 -4.27 15.31
N SER A 59 15.97 -3.28 14.46
CA SER A 59 15.40 -1.99 14.86
C SER A 59 13.89 -2.03 15.12
N ASN A 60 13.33 -0.90 15.56
CA ASN A 60 11.91 -0.73 15.83
C ASN A 60 11.43 0.71 15.51
N GLY A 61 10.12 0.93 15.63
CA GLY A 61 9.47 2.21 15.40
C GLY A 61 9.36 3.14 16.62
N ASP A 62 10.05 2.88 17.75
CA ASP A 62 9.87 3.64 19.00
C ASP A 62 10.08 5.16 18.82
N VAL A 63 11.10 5.51 18.01
CA VAL A 63 11.45 6.89 17.62
C VAL A 63 11.13 7.16 16.15
N ALA A 64 11.15 6.15 15.27
CA ALA A 64 10.85 6.30 13.84
C ALA A 64 11.68 7.44 13.19
N VAL A 65 11.01 8.48 12.66
CA VAL A 65 11.67 9.75 12.26
C VAL A 65 11.27 10.92 13.17
N ASP A 66 10.67 10.63 14.32
CA ASP A 66 10.15 11.61 15.28
C ASP A 66 9.21 12.64 14.64
N GLN A 67 8.37 12.19 13.70
CA GLN A 67 7.38 13.06 13.07
C GLN A 67 6.38 13.60 14.10
N TYR A 68 6.14 12.88 15.20
CA TYR A 68 5.32 13.34 16.33
C TYR A 68 5.75 14.74 16.82
N HIS A 69 7.04 14.96 17.10
CA HIS A 69 7.55 16.26 17.53
C HIS A 69 7.88 17.18 16.37
N ARG A 70 8.29 16.62 15.22
CA ARG A 70 8.87 17.35 14.08
C ARG A 70 7.88 17.66 12.95
N TYR A 71 6.59 17.34 13.09
CA TYR A 71 5.57 17.53 12.03
C TYR A 71 5.52 18.93 11.43
N LYS A 72 5.84 19.99 12.20
CA LYS A 72 5.85 21.38 11.71
C LYS A 72 6.97 21.61 10.68
N GLU A 73 8.13 20.96 10.87
CA GLU A 73 9.23 20.96 9.92
C GLU A 73 8.84 20.17 8.66
N ASP A 74 8.26 18.98 8.84
CA ASP A 74 7.82 18.13 7.73
C ASP A 74 6.74 18.84 6.87
N VAL A 75 5.76 19.52 7.49
CA VAL A 75 4.77 20.37 6.80
C VAL A 75 5.44 21.58 6.10
N GLY A 76 6.50 22.14 6.69
CA GLY A 76 7.32 23.18 6.07
C GLY A 76 7.95 22.70 4.76
N ILE A 77 8.58 21.53 4.79
CA ILE A 77 9.16 20.87 3.60
C ILE A 77 8.10 20.63 2.53
N MET A 78 6.94 20.06 2.90
CA MET A 78 5.82 19.82 1.96
C MET A 78 5.35 21.12 1.27
N LYS A 79 5.27 22.22 2.02
CA LYS A 79 4.92 23.55 1.51
C LYS A 79 5.99 24.10 0.56
N GLU A 80 7.27 23.97 0.92
CA GLU A 80 8.39 24.37 0.06
C GLU A 80 8.50 23.57 -1.24
N MET A 81 7.99 22.34 -1.26
CA MET A 81 7.92 21.47 -2.44
C MET A 81 6.71 21.73 -3.34
N ASN A 82 5.78 22.61 -2.95
CA ASN A 82 4.51 22.89 -3.64
C ASN A 82 3.56 21.67 -3.78
N LEU A 83 3.54 20.77 -2.80
CA LEU A 83 2.60 19.63 -2.77
C LEU A 83 1.16 20.11 -2.55
N ASP A 84 0.19 19.54 -3.28
CA ASP A 84 -1.22 19.97 -3.16
C ASP A 84 -1.99 19.32 -1.98
N ALA A 85 -1.45 18.21 -1.44
CA ALA A 85 -2.03 17.38 -0.39
C ALA A 85 -0.96 16.46 0.23
N TYR A 86 -1.29 15.87 1.36
CA TYR A 86 -0.45 14.93 2.10
C TYR A 86 -1.29 13.75 2.58
N ARG A 87 -0.81 12.54 2.30
CA ARG A 87 -1.42 11.30 2.80
C ARG A 87 -0.71 10.89 4.09
N PHE A 88 -1.47 10.64 5.14
CA PHE A 88 -0.91 10.04 6.35
C PHE A 88 -1.89 9.00 6.90
N SER A 89 -1.36 8.00 7.58
CA SER A 89 -2.19 7.24 8.53
C SER A 89 -2.40 8.09 9.76
N ILE A 90 -3.64 8.14 10.26
CA ILE A 90 -3.85 8.43 11.67
C ILE A 90 -3.44 7.15 12.38
N SER A 91 -2.35 7.17 13.17
CA SER A 91 -2.31 6.23 14.30
C SER A 91 -3.59 6.46 15.08
N TRP A 92 -4.28 5.39 15.50
CA TRP A 92 -5.50 5.42 16.33
C TRP A 92 -5.39 6.39 17.54
N SER A 93 -4.16 6.82 17.90
CA SER A 93 -3.84 7.81 18.94
C SER A 93 -3.65 9.31 18.58
N ARG A 94 -3.58 9.83 17.31
CA ARG A 94 -3.16 11.27 17.09
C ARG A 94 -3.50 12.01 15.77
N ILE A 95 -3.52 13.36 15.80
CA ILE A 95 -4.19 14.25 14.79
C ILE A 95 -3.52 15.63 14.55
N LEU A 96 -3.51 16.12 13.29
CA LEU A 96 -2.96 17.41 12.82
C LEU A 96 -3.76 18.05 11.65
N PRO A 97 -3.53 19.32 11.22
CA PRO A 97 -4.58 20.10 10.53
C PRO A 97 -4.28 20.74 9.15
N SER A 98 -3.05 20.73 8.61
CA SER A 98 -2.56 21.88 7.80
C SER A 98 -2.27 21.72 6.28
N LEU A 99 -2.74 20.65 5.63
CA LEU A 99 -2.76 20.44 4.16
C LEU A 99 -4.08 19.76 3.79
N THR A 100 -4.44 19.60 2.50
CA THR A 100 -5.54 18.70 2.12
C THR A 100 -5.19 17.28 2.60
N PRO A 101 -5.90 16.69 3.57
CA PRO A 101 -5.44 15.46 4.17
C PRO A 101 -6.13 14.27 3.48
N PHE A 102 -5.32 13.32 3.01
CA PHE A 102 -5.78 11.98 2.62
C PHE A 102 -5.51 11.05 3.79
N VAL A 103 -6.53 10.79 4.58
CA VAL A 103 -6.38 10.09 5.85
C VAL A 103 -6.60 8.60 5.66
N THR A 104 -5.61 7.81 6.02
CA THR A 104 -5.74 6.36 6.15
C THR A 104 -6.12 6.03 7.60
N ILE A 105 -7.28 5.39 7.81
CA ILE A 105 -7.81 5.08 9.14
C ILE A 105 -7.03 3.93 9.79
N PHE A 106 -6.74 2.87 9.04
CA PHE A 106 -5.94 1.75 9.50
C PHE A 106 -4.80 1.40 8.53
N HIS A 107 -3.59 1.29 9.08
CA HIS A 107 -2.36 1.02 8.35
C HIS A 107 -1.52 -0.03 9.09
N TRP A 108 -2.13 -1.21 9.26
CA TRP A 108 -1.53 -2.40 9.89
C TRP A 108 -1.22 -2.25 11.39
N ASP A 109 -1.66 -1.16 12.00
CA ASP A 109 -1.35 -0.71 13.36
C ASP A 109 -2.44 -1.11 14.36
N LEU A 110 -2.89 -2.37 14.32
CA LEU A 110 -3.95 -2.88 15.20
C LEU A 110 -3.54 -2.71 16.68
N PRO A 111 -4.42 -2.23 17.58
CA PRO A 111 -4.13 -2.19 19.01
C PRO A 111 -3.88 -3.60 19.55
N GLN A 112 -2.80 -3.79 20.33
CA GLN A 112 -2.42 -5.11 20.85
C GLN A 112 -3.54 -5.72 21.72
N ALA A 113 -4.31 -4.90 22.44
CA ALA A 113 -5.43 -5.36 23.25
C ALA A 113 -6.47 -6.18 22.45
N LEU A 114 -6.74 -5.81 21.19
CA LEU A 114 -7.71 -6.52 20.33
C LEU A 114 -7.12 -7.82 19.76
N GLU A 115 -5.80 -7.87 19.56
CA GLU A 115 -5.07 -9.10 19.21
C GLU A 115 -5.03 -10.07 20.40
N ASP A 116 -4.82 -9.56 21.62
CA ASP A 116 -4.79 -10.36 22.85
C ASP A 116 -6.19 -10.87 23.27
N GLU A 117 -7.24 -10.05 23.11
CA GLU A 117 -8.61 -10.38 23.52
C GLU A 117 -9.25 -11.44 22.61
N TYR A 118 -9.09 -11.31 21.29
CA TYR A 118 -9.79 -12.17 20.33
C TYR A 118 -9.00 -12.49 19.04
N GLY A 119 -7.69 -12.21 18.97
CA GLY A 119 -6.89 -12.45 17.77
C GLY A 119 -7.16 -11.48 16.63
N GLY A 120 -7.61 -10.25 16.95
CA GLY A 120 -7.72 -9.17 15.99
C GLY A 120 -8.61 -9.52 14.80
N PHE A 121 -8.05 -9.43 13.59
CA PHE A 121 -8.80 -9.71 12.36
C PHE A 121 -9.14 -11.19 12.13
N LEU A 122 -8.69 -12.13 12.98
CA LEU A 122 -9.18 -13.51 12.98
C LEU A 122 -10.63 -13.61 13.47
N SER A 123 -11.09 -12.64 14.28
CA SER A 123 -12.43 -12.62 14.88
C SER A 123 -13.39 -11.70 14.13
N PRO A 124 -14.69 -12.05 14.03
CA PRO A 124 -15.71 -11.14 13.51
C PRO A 124 -15.98 -9.94 14.43
N HIS A 125 -15.54 -9.95 15.69
CA HIS A 125 -15.74 -8.82 16.62
C HIS A 125 -15.10 -7.53 16.09
N VAL A 126 -13.91 -7.63 15.49
CA VAL A 126 -13.14 -6.53 14.87
C VAL A 126 -13.95 -5.65 13.91
N VAL A 127 -15.01 -6.19 13.30
CA VAL A 127 -15.87 -5.45 12.37
C VAL A 127 -16.61 -4.32 13.09
N ASN A 128 -17.03 -4.53 14.34
CA ASN A 128 -17.67 -3.49 15.16
C ASN A 128 -16.63 -2.51 15.69
N ASP A 129 -15.50 -3.00 16.22
CA ASP A 129 -14.48 -2.13 16.82
C ASP A 129 -13.82 -1.23 15.77
N PHE A 130 -13.57 -1.75 14.56
CA PHE A 130 -13.09 -0.95 13.43
C PHE A 130 -14.16 0.04 12.91
N ARG A 131 -15.44 -0.34 12.90
CA ARG A 131 -16.54 0.58 12.56
C ARG A 131 -16.59 1.74 13.56
N ASP A 132 -16.49 1.47 14.85
CA ASP A 132 -16.63 2.47 15.90
C ASP A 132 -15.39 3.38 15.98
N TYR A 133 -14.19 2.84 15.71
CA TYR A 133 -12.99 3.64 15.46
C TYR A 133 -13.12 4.55 14.23
N ALA A 134 -13.61 4.02 13.11
CA ALA A 134 -13.85 4.82 11.92
C ALA A 134 -14.91 5.92 12.18
N GLU A 135 -15.98 5.63 12.93
CA GLU A 135 -16.97 6.62 13.34
C GLU A 135 -16.38 7.72 14.22
N LEU A 136 -15.51 7.37 15.18
CA LEU A 136 -14.76 8.35 15.97
C LEU A 136 -13.91 9.25 15.07
N CYS A 137 -13.18 8.68 14.11
CA CYS A 137 -12.42 9.45 13.12
C CYS A 137 -13.29 10.40 12.28
N PHE A 138 -14.46 9.94 11.80
CA PHE A 138 -15.38 10.80 11.04
C PHE A 138 -15.95 11.92 11.89
N LYS A 139 -16.31 11.65 13.14
CA LYS A 139 -16.89 12.62 14.07
C LYS A 139 -15.90 13.73 14.43
N GLU A 140 -14.67 13.37 14.78
CA GLU A 140 -13.68 14.32 15.32
C GLU A 140 -12.91 15.07 14.21
N PHE A 141 -12.81 14.51 13.00
CA PHE A 141 -11.97 15.07 11.91
C PHE A 141 -12.69 15.30 10.58
N GLY A 142 -13.94 14.84 10.42
CA GLY A 142 -14.71 15.03 9.17
C GLY A 142 -14.97 16.49 8.82
N ASP A 143 -14.85 17.40 9.79
CA ASP A 143 -14.89 18.86 9.61
C ASP A 143 -13.77 19.34 8.67
N ARG A 144 -12.57 18.76 8.77
CA ARG A 144 -11.36 19.11 7.98
C ARG A 144 -11.01 18.07 6.92
N VAL A 145 -11.17 16.78 7.22
CA VAL A 145 -10.80 15.67 6.33
C VAL A 145 -11.83 15.49 5.22
N LYS A 146 -11.36 15.48 3.97
CA LYS A 146 -12.20 15.38 2.76
C LYS A 146 -11.98 14.10 1.95
N HIS A 147 -10.92 13.34 2.24
CA HIS A 147 -10.58 12.09 1.57
C HIS A 147 -10.21 11.04 2.61
N TRP A 148 -11.07 10.02 2.76
CA TRP A 148 -10.91 8.93 3.70
C TRP A 148 -10.51 7.64 2.99
N ILE A 149 -9.49 6.96 3.50
CA ILE A 149 -9.05 5.63 3.09
C ILE A 149 -9.25 4.72 4.31
N THR A 150 -10.10 3.70 4.23
CA THR A 150 -10.38 2.84 5.38
C THR A 150 -9.16 1.99 5.76
N LEU A 151 -8.63 1.23 4.79
CA LEU A 151 -7.55 0.27 4.97
C LEU A 151 -6.44 0.56 3.95
N ASN A 152 -5.18 0.46 4.39
CA ASN A 152 -4.04 0.33 3.48
C ASN A 152 -3.74 -1.13 3.18
N GLU A 153 -3.64 -1.49 1.90
CA GLU A 153 -3.12 -2.79 1.43
C GLU A 153 -3.57 -3.99 2.27
N PRO A 154 -4.89 -4.26 2.35
CA PRO A 154 -5.40 -5.36 3.16
C PRO A 154 -4.88 -6.73 2.68
N TRP A 155 -4.42 -6.81 1.42
CA TRP A 155 -3.66 -7.92 0.87
C TRP A 155 -2.33 -8.15 1.59
N THR A 156 -1.51 -7.09 1.72
CA THR A 156 -0.20 -7.15 2.37
C THR A 156 -0.35 -7.53 3.83
N TYR A 157 -1.39 -7.02 4.51
CA TYR A 157 -1.74 -7.42 5.87
C TYR A 157 -2.10 -8.92 5.98
N SER A 158 -3.04 -9.42 5.17
CA SER A 158 -3.45 -10.84 5.20
C SER A 158 -2.32 -11.80 4.82
N ASN A 159 -1.57 -11.48 3.76
CA ASN A 159 -0.47 -12.30 3.27
C ASN A 159 0.74 -12.27 4.23
N GLY A 160 1.21 -11.07 4.56
CA GLY A 160 2.38 -10.86 5.40
C GLY A 160 2.17 -11.31 6.84
N GLY A 161 0.99 -11.01 7.42
CA GLY A 161 0.67 -11.32 8.81
C GLY A 161 0.27 -12.76 9.08
N TYR A 162 -0.31 -13.46 8.10
CA TYR A 162 -0.98 -14.76 8.31
C TYR A 162 -0.65 -15.86 7.27
N ALA A 163 0.11 -15.57 6.20
CA ALA A 163 0.50 -16.57 5.20
C ALA A 163 2.02 -16.81 5.14
N SER A 164 2.81 -15.74 5.04
CA SER A 164 4.28 -15.77 5.10
C SER A 164 4.84 -15.57 6.51
N GLY A 165 4.08 -14.97 7.43
CA GLY A 165 4.53 -14.65 8.79
C GLY A 165 5.72 -13.69 8.84
N SER A 166 5.80 -12.78 7.87
CA SER A 166 6.86 -11.77 7.72
C SER A 166 6.49 -10.39 8.29
N LEU A 167 5.19 -10.12 8.49
CA LEU A 167 4.68 -8.92 9.14
C LEU A 167 3.97 -9.31 10.45
N ALA A 168 3.74 -8.38 11.38
CA ALA A 168 2.94 -8.63 12.57
C ALA A 168 1.52 -9.14 12.20
N PRO A 169 0.93 -10.12 12.92
CA PRO A 169 1.41 -10.80 14.13
C PRO A 169 2.37 -11.99 13.88
N GLY A 170 2.87 -12.19 12.65
CA GLY A 170 3.93 -13.15 12.33
C GLY A 170 3.46 -14.59 12.21
N ARG A 171 2.21 -14.83 11.81
CA ARG A 171 1.57 -16.14 11.77
C ARG A 171 1.73 -16.85 10.42
N CYS A 172 1.93 -18.15 10.45
CA CYS A 172 1.91 -19.05 9.29
C CYS A 172 1.82 -20.53 9.73
N SER A 173 1.50 -21.41 8.78
CA SER A 173 1.49 -22.87 9.00
C SER A 173 2.84 -23.41 9.44
N ALA A 174 2.87 -24.21 10.52
CA ALA A 174 4.09 -24.80 11.08
C ALA A 174 4.96 -25.55 10.04
N TRP A 175 4.34 -26.27 9.08
CA TRP A 175 5.05 -27.03 8.05
C TRP A 175 5.87 -26.17 7.07
N GLN A 176 5.66 -24.85 7.04
CA GLN A 176 6.45 -23.92 6.24
C GLN A 176 7.81 -23.58 6.86
N ASN A 177 8.05 -23.89 8.14
CA ASN A 177 9.31 -23.65 8.86
C ASN A 177 9.84 -22.19 8.82
N LEU A 178 8.97 -21.18 8.68
CA LEU A 178 9.33 -19.75 8.57
C LEU A 178 9.52 -19.05 9.93
N ASN A 179 9.74 -19.81 11.01
CA ASN A 179 9.85 -19.30 12.39
C ASN A 179 8.67 -18.39 12.79
N CYS A 180 7.44 -18.83 12.50
CA CYS A 180 6.21 -18.07 12.77
C CYS A 180 5.72 -18.25 14.21
N THR A 181 4.91 -17.30 14.69
CA THR A 181 4.31 -17.31 16.04
C THR A 181 3.22 -18.39 16.21
N GLY A 182 2.77 -18.99 15.11
CA GLY A 182 1.75 -20.04 15.05
C GLY A 182 0.82 -19.84 13.86
N GLY A 183 -0.29 -20.57 13.80
CA GLY A 183 -1.38 -20.33 12.86
C GLY A 183 -1.44 -21.24 11.64
N ASN A 184 -2.21 -20.83 10.63
CA ASN A 184 -2.57 -21.66 9.47
C ASN A 184 -2.78 -20.81 8.19
N SER A 185 -1.75 -20.77 7.35
CA SER A 185 -1.70 -20.04 6.08
C SER A 185 -2.73 -20.50 5.04
N GLY A 186 -3.37 -21.65 5.24
CA GLY A 186 -4.44 -22.15 4.39
C GLY A 186 -5.83 -21.61 4.75
N THR A 187 -6.00 -20.94 5.89
CA THR A 187 -7.32 -20.52 6.42
C THR A 187 -7.31 -19.11 7.00
N GLU A 188 -6.32 -18.76 7.82
CA GLU A 188 -6.24 -17.47 8.51
C GLU A 188 -6.24 -16.26 7.55
N PRO A 189 -5.47 -16.24 6.44
CA PRO A 189 -5.53 -15.13 5.48
C PRO A 189 -6.93 -14.90 4.89
N TYR A 190 -7.74 -15.95 4.75
CA TYR A 190 -9.11 -15.86 4.21
C TYR A 190 -10.11 -15.34 5.25
N LEU A 191 -9.97 -15.70 6.51
CA LEU A 191 -10.75 -15.12 7.62
C LEU A 191 -10.41 -13.63 7.80
N VAL A 192 -9.12 -13.30 7.85
CA VAL A 192 -8.61 -11.92 7.99
C VAL A 192 -9.06 -11.04 6.84
N THR A 193 -8.95 -11.48 5.58
CA THR A 193 -9.48 -10.74 4.43
C THR A 193 -11.00 -10.57 4.49
N HIS A 194 -11.75 -11.58 4.96
CA HIS A 194 -13.20 -11.48 5.09
C HIS A 194 -13.62 -10.43 6.11
N HIS A 195 -13.03 -10.44 7.31
CA HIS A 195 -13.31 -9.45 8.35
C HIS A 195 -12.81 -8.05 7.98
N GLN A 196 -11.68 -7.93 7.27
CA GLN A 196 -11.24 -6.64 6.70
C GLN A 196 -12.28 -6.06 5.71
N LEU A 197 -12.82 -6.88 4.79
CA LEU A 197 -13.85 -6.42 3.84
C LEU A 197 -15.16 -6.04 4.53
N LEU A 198 -15.57 -6.78 5.56
CA LEU A 198 -16.76 -6.44 6.36
C LEU A 198 -16.56 -5.17 7.19
N GLY A 199 -15.40 -4.99 7.82
CA GLY A 199 -15.04 -3.79 8.58
C GLY A 199 -14.98 -2.55 7.68
N HIS A 200 -14.33 -2.66 6.52
CA HIS A 200 -14.35 -1.62 5.48
C HIS A 200 -15.79 -1.21 5.12
N ALA A 201 -16.63 -2.18 4.79
CA ALA A 201 -17.99 -1.92 4.34
C ALA A 201 -18.89 -1.35 5.46
N ALA A 202 -18.70 -1.77 6.71
CA ALA A 202 -19.36 -1.20 7.88
C ALA A 202 -18.95 0.26 8.14
N ALA A 203 -17.66 0.57 8.08
CA ALA A 203 -17.15 1.94 8.19
C ALA A 203 -17.70 2.86 7.08
N VAL A 204 -17.73 2.36 5.84
CA VAL A 204 -18.31 3.09 4.69
C VAL A 204 -19.81 3.27 4.85
N GLU A 205 -20.54 2.28 5.35
CA GLU A 205 -21.99 2.41 5.57
C GLU A 205 -22.30 3.49 6.62
N VAL A 206 -21.59 3.48 7.76
CA VAL A 206 -21.73 4.51 8.79
C VAL A 206 -21.39 5.90 8.22
N TYR A 207 -20.28 6.01 7.49
CA TYR A 207 -19.90 7.24 6.80
C TYR A 207 -20.99 7.73 5.85
N LYS A 208 -21.49 6.86 4.96
CA LYS A 208 -22.53 7.21 3.97
C LYS A 208 -23.88 7.56 4.61
N LYS A 209 -24.25 6.95 5.74
CA LYS A 209 -25.50 7.24 6.46
C LYS A 209 -25.45 8.49 7.34
N LYS A 210 -24.31 8.79 7.99
CA LYS A 210 -24.22 9.83 9.04
C LYS A 210 -23.37 11.06 8.65
N TYR A 211 -22.33 10.90 7.83
CA TYR A 211 -21.27 11.90 7.63
C TYR A 211 -21.09 12.35 6.17
N GLN A 212 -21.86 11.80 5.22
CA GLN A 212 -21.67 12.10 3.80
C GLN A 212 -22.18 13.51 3.42
N HIS A 213 -21.24 14.43 3.25
CA HIS A 213 -21.46 15.74 2.66
C HIS A 213 -20.98 15.78 1.21
N LYS A 214 -21.55 16.68 0.38
CA LYS A 214 -21.33 16.79 -1.09
C LYS A 214 -19.88 17.04 -1.57
N LYS A 215 -18.87 16.98 -0.70
CA LYS A 215 -17.44 17.23 -1.00
C LYS A 215 -16.47 16.25 -0.31
N VAL A 216 -16.97 15.21 0.35
CA VAL A 216 -16.13 14.25 1.09
C VAL A 216 -16.31 12.86 0.50
N VAL A 217 -15.19 12.19 0.19
CA VAL A 217 -15.17 10.88 -0.46
C VAL A 217 -14.47 9.85 0.42
N ILE A 218 -14.95 8.61 0.39
CA ILE A 218 -14.35 7.47 1.09
C ILE A 218 -13.95 6.35 0.12
N GLY A 219 -12.86 5.66 0.43
CA GLY A 219 -12.34 4.59 -0.39
C GLY A 219 -11.44 3.64 0.39
N ILE A 220 -10.69 2.83 -0.34
CA ILE A 220 -9.75 1.83 0.18
C ILE A 220 -8.51 1.80 -0.73
N THR A 221 -7.32 1.61 -0.14
CA THR A 221 -6.08 1.47 -0.89
C THR A 221 -5.75 -0.01 -1.05
N LEU A 222 -5.64 -0.46 -2.30
CA LEU A 222 -5.23 -1.81 -2.67
C LEU A 222 -3.83 -1.76 -3.29
N VAL A 223 -3.06 -2.84 -3.15
CA VAL A 223 -1.78 -3.04 -3.86
C VAL A 223 -1.95 -4.11 -4.93
N SER A 224 -1.28 -3.93 -6.06
CA SER A 224 -1.11 -4.99 -7.04
C SER A 224 0.23 -4.84 -7.74
N HIS A 225 0.97 -5.93 -7.84
CA HIS A 225 1.96 -6.07 -8.89
C HIS A 225 1.24 -6.25 -10.23
N TRP A 226 1.90 -5.92 -11.34
CA TRP A 226 1.43 -6.38 -12.65
C TRP A 226 1.94 -7.81 -12.91
N MET A 227 1.06 -8.68 -13.42
CA MET A 227 1.39 -10.09 -13.65
C MET A 227 1.58 -10.33 -15.15
N VAL A 228 2.83 -10.46 -15.57
CA VAL A 228 3.21 -10.75 -16.96
C VAL A 228 3.21 -12.27 -17.16
N PRO A 229 2.52 -12.84 -18.18
CA PRO A 229 2.63 -14.26 -18.49
C PRO A 229 4.09 -14.67 -18.75
N TYR A 230 4.58 -15.73 -18.09
CA TYR A 230 5.98 -16.18 -18.25
C TYR A 230 6.29 -16.51 -19.72
N SER A 231 5.33 -17.07 -20.45
CA SER A 231 5.42 -17.32 -21.90
C SER A 231 4.04 -17.24 -22.55
N ASN A 232 4.01 -17.27 -23.88
CA ASN A 232 2.78 -17.22 -24.67
C ASN A 232 1.84 -18.44 -24.47
N ALA A 233 2.24 -19.48 -23.73
CA ALA A 233 1.41 -20.64 -23.47
C ALA A 233 0.15 -20.26 -22.66
N ASN A 234 -1.03 -20.76 -23.07
CA ASN A 234 -2.32 -20.46 -22.43
C ASN A 234 -2.33 -20.70 -20.91
N GLN A 235 -1.63 -21.73 -20.44
CA GLN A 235 -1.51 -22.01 -18.99
C GLN A 235 -0.83 -20.88 -18.20
N ASN A 236 0.13 -20.17 -18.81
CA ASN A 236 0.85 -19.05 -18.18
C ASN A 236 0.05 -17.75 -18.24
N HIS A 237 -0.71 -17.52 -19.32
CA HIS A 237 -1.74 -16.47 -19.36
C HIS A 237 -2.79 -16.68 -18.25
N ASN A 238 -3.30 -17.89 -18.12
CA ASN A 238 -4.26 -18.24 -17.07
C ASN A 238 -3.64 -18.14 -15.66
N ALA A 239 -2.34 -18.41 -15.50
CA ALA A 239 -1.61 -18.22 -14.24
C ALA A 239 -1.45 -16.75 -13.87
N ALA A 240 -1.14 -15.87 -14.82
CA ALA A 240 -1.10 -14.43 -14.62
C ALA A 240 -2.45 -13.86 -14.17
N LEU A 241 -3.55 -14.28 -14.81
CA LEU A 241 -4.91 -13.89 -14.42
C LEU A 241 -5.27 -14.39 -13.01
N ARG A 242 -4.92 -15.63 -12.65
CA ARG A 242 -5.12 -16.13 -11.28
C ARG A 242 -4.28 -15.37 -10.25
N ALA A 243 -3.03 -15.01 -10.58
CA ALA A 243 -2.20 -14.21 -9.69
C ALA A 243 -2.79 -12.80 -9.46
N LEU A 244 -3.33 -12.15 -10.50
CA LEU A 244 -4.08 -10.88 -10.35
C LEU A 244 -5.36 -11.06 -9.53
N ASP A 245 -6.13 -12.13 -9.76
CA ASP A 245 -7.34 -12.42 -8.98
C ASP A 245 -7.02 -12.66 -7.49
N PHE A 246 -5.94 -13.37 -7.16
CA PHE A 246 -5.54 -13.63 -5.76
C PHE A 246 -4.90 -12.41 -5.07
N MET A 247 -4.44 -11.40 -5.82
CA MET A 247 -3.86 -10.17 -5.28
C MET A 247 -4.86 -9.01 -5.28
N LEU A 248 -5.17 -8.47 -6.45
CA LEU A 248 -6.08 -7.35 -6.63
C LEU A 248 -7.55 -7.79 -6.54
N GLY A 249 -7.91 -8.85 -7.26
CA GLY A 249 -9.30 -9.32 -7.36
C GLY A 249 -9.88 -9.76 -6.02
N TRP A 250 -9.05 -10.27 -5.10
CA TRP A 250 -9.45 -10.75 -3.78
C TRP A 250 -10.18 -9.67 -2.96
N PHE A 251 -9.89 -8.40 -3.23
CA PHE A 251 -10.58 -7.25 -2.67
C PHE A 251 -11.45 -6.53 -3.70
N LEU A 252 -10.95 -6.30 -4.93
CA LEU A 252 -11.66 -5.48 -5.91
C LEU A 252 -12.89 -6.17 -6.54
N ASP A 253 -12.91 -7.49 -6.66
CA ASP A 253 -14.12 -8.22 -7.09
C ASP A 253 -15.24 -8.13 -6.02
N PRO A 254 -15.01 -8.39 -4.71
CA PRO A 254 -16.02 -8.14 -3.67
C PRO A 254 -16.55 -6.70 -3.69
N LEU A 255 -15.66 -5.71 -3.78
CA LEU A 255 -16.04 -4.29 -3.81
C LEU A 255 -16.88 -3.93 -5.04
N THR A 256 -16.61 -4.52 -6.20
CA THR A 256 -17.34 -4.21 -7.45
C THR A 256 -18.61 -5.04 -7.62
N ASN A 257 -18.54 -6.33 -7.29
CA ASN A 257 -19.52 -7.35 -7.67
C ASN A 257 -20.35 -7.86 -6.49
N GLY A 258 -19.83 -7.77 -5.26
CA GLY A 258 -20.42 -8.29 -4.03
C GLY A 258 -19.97 -9.71 -3.65
N ASP A 259 -19.00 -10.29 -4.37
CA ASP A 259 -18.44 -11.62 -4.08
C ASP A 259 -17.01 -11.75 -4.64
N TYR A 260 -16.25 -12.74 -4.16
CA TYR A 260 -14.86 -13.01 -4.53
C TYR A 260 -14.67 -13.42 -6.00
N PRO A 261 -13.44 -13.40 -6.55
CA PRO A 261 -13.17 -13.92 -7.89
C PRO A 261 -13.59 -15.39 -8.05
N HIS A 262 -14.08 -15.77 -9.23
CA HIS A 262 -14.49 -17.15 -9.52
C HIS A 262 -13.33 -18.15 -9.35
N SER A 263 -12.13 -17.76 -9.78
CA SER A 263 -10.89 -18.54 -9.62
C SER A 263 -10.62 -18.88 -8.16
N MET A 264 -10.73 -17.90 -7.25
CA MET A 264 -10.57 -18.10 -5.81
C MET A 264 -11.62 -19.04 -5.23
N ARG A 265 -12.91 -18.82 -5.53
CA ARG A 265 -13.99 -19.73 -5.04
C ARG A 265 -13.78 -21.18 -5.51
N SER A 266 -13.33 -21.37 -6.74
CA SER A 266 -13.10 -22.70 -7.34
C SER A 266 -11.90 -23.44 -6.73
N LEU A 267 -10.80 -22.73 -6.46
CA LEU A 267 -9.55 -23.32 -5.97
C LEU A 267 -9.52 -23.45 -4.44
N VAL A 268 -9.91 -22.40 -3.71
CA VAL A 268 -9.85 -22.32 -2.23
C VAL A 268 -11.03 -23.06 -1.57
N LYS A 269 -12.19 -23.10 -2.25
CA LYS A 269 -13.40 -23.84 -1.84
C LYS A 269 -13.84 -23.46 -0.42
N ASN A 270 -14.06 -24.44 0.46
CA ASN A 270 -14.60 -24.24 1.80
C ASN A 270 -13.68 -23.45 2.75
N ARG A 271 -12.41 -23.20 2.38
CA ARG A 271 -11.49 -22.35 3.17
C ARG A 271 -11.72 -20.84 2.91
N LEU A 272 -12.43 -20.49 1.84
CA LEU A 272 -12.83 -19.11 1.56
C LEU A 272 -14.23 -18.87 2.17
N PRO A 273 -14.37 -17.91 3.11
CA PRO A 273 -15.67 -17.55 3.66
C PRO A 273 -16.65 -17.09 2.56
N LYS A 274 -17.95 -17.23 2.82
CA LYS A 274 -19.01 -16.81 1.91
C LYS A 274 -19.73 -15.61 2.51
N PHE A 275 -19.89 -14.54 1.72
CA PHE A 275 -20.75 -13.44 2.11
C PHE A 275 -22.22 -13.89 2.19
N THR A 276 -22.94 -13.48 3.22
CA THR A 276 -24.42 -13.53 3.20
C THR A 276 -24.97 -12.56 2.15
N LYS A 277 -26.27 -12.63 1.85
CA LYS A 277 -26.91 -11.69 0.91
C LYS A 277 -26.82 -10.23 1.40
N GLU A 278 -26.81 -10.04 2.71
CA GLU A 278 -26.74 -8.75 3.39
C GLU A 278 -25.32 -8.20 3.33
N GLN A 279 -24.33 -9.03 3.69
CA GLN A 279 -22.92 -8.68 3.57
C GLN A 279 -22.51 -8.40 2.12
N SER A 280 -22.98 -9.21 1.16
CA SER A 280 -22.73 -9.02 -0.28
C SER A 280 -23.25 -7.65 -0.77
N LYS A 281 -24.46 -7.26 -0.34
CA LYS A 281 -25.01 -5.92 -0.62
C LYS A 281 -24.23 -4.80 0.07
N LEU A 282 -23.72 -5.02 1.28
CA LEU A 282 -22.97 -4.04 2.06
C LEU A 282 -21.59 -3.76 1.43
N VAL A 283 -20.87 -4.80 1.02
CA VAL A 283 -19.53 -4.69 0.41
C VAL A 283 -19.61 -4.15 -1.03
N LYS A 284 -20.65 -4.50 -1.79
CA LYS A 284 -20.79 -4.06 -3.18
C LYS A 284 -21.00 -2.54 -3.29
N GLY A 285 -20.09 -1.84 -3.95
CA GLY A 285 -20.15 -0.38 -4.13
C GLY A 285 -19.77 0.41 -2.88
N SER A 286 -19.08 -0.21 -1.91
CA SER A 286 -18.61 0.43 -0.67
C SER A 286 -17.40 1.36 -0.86
N PHE A 287 -17.28 2.04 -2.01
CA PHE A 287 -16.24 3.04 -2.26
C PHE A 287 -16.74 4.15 -3.17
N ASP A 288 -16.13 5.32 -3.05
CA ASP A 288 -16.26 6.46 -3.98
C ASP A 288 -15.00 6.60 -4.86
N PHE A 289 -13.87 6.04 -4.41
CA PHE A 289 -12.61 5.91 -5.15
C PHE A 289 -11.81 4.67 -4.71
N ILE A 290 -10.89 4.22 -5.55
CA ILE A 290 -9.89 3.19 -5.25
C ILE A 290 -8.51 3.84 -5.19
N GLY A 291 -7.80 3.66 -4.08
CA GLY A 291 -6.36 3.88 -4.01
C GLY A 291 -5.63 2.68 -4.63
N LEU A 292 -4.66 2.92 -5.50
CA LEU A 292 -3.78 1.88 -6.02
C LEU A 292 -2.34 2.16 -5.64
N ASN A 293 -1.73 1.21 -4.93
CA ASN A 293 -0.31 1.17 -4.68
C ASN A 293 0.35 0.29 -5.75
N TYR A 294 1.39 0.80 -6.39
CA TYR A 294 2.12 0.11 -7.44
C TYR A 294 3.62 0.32 -7.29
N TYR A 295 4.40 -0.74 -7.44
CA TYR A 295 5.85 -0.69 -7.31
C TYR A 295 6.59 -1.44 -8.43
N THR A 296 6.08 -2.62 -8.81
CA THR A 296 6.81 -3.64 -9.59
C THR A 296 5.85 -4.56 -10.37
N ALA A 297 6.43 -5.45 -11.17
CA ALA A 297 5.75 -6.53 -11.87
C ALA A 297 6.44 -7.88 -11.63
N ASN A 298 5.73 -8.98 -11.85
CA ASN A 298 6.31 -10.33 -11.84
C ASN A 298 5.93 -11.11 -13.10
N TYR A 299 6.79 -12.02 -13.51
CA TYR A 299 6.39 -13.10 -14.40
C TYR A 299 5.59 -14.14 -13.63
N ALA A 300 4.46 -14.58 -14.20
CA ALA A 300 3.62 -15.64 -13.65
C ALA A 300 3.67 -16.88 -14.54
N ALA A 301 4.12 -18.00 -13.98
CA ALA A 301 4.12 -19.32 -14.61
C ALA A 301 3.05 -20.22 -13.98
N TYR A 302 2.49 -21.15 -14.76
CA TYR A 302 1.61 -22.19 -14.22
C TYR A 302 2.35 -23.06 -13.18
N ALA A 303 1.69 -23.28 -12.04
CA ALA A 303 2.11 -24.25 -11.04
C ALA A 303 0.95 -25.22 -10.73
N PRO A 304 1.19 -26.54 -10.65
CA PRO A 304 0.17 -27.48 -10.18
C PRO A 304 -0.19 -27.16 -8.73
N GLN A 305 -1.45 -27.41 -8.34
CA GLN A 305 -1.87 -27.30 -6.94
C GLN A 305 -1.06 -28.26 -6.06
N PRO A 306 -0.54 -27.81 -4.90
CA PRO A 306 0.06 -28.73 -3.95
C PRO A 306 -0.98 -29.69 -3.36
N ASN A 307 -0.51 -30.81 -2.81
CA ASN A 307 -1.36 -31.74 -2.09
C ASN A 307 -2.05 -31.03 -0.90
N GLY A 308 -3.34 -31.33 -0.65
CA GLY A 308 -4.19 -30.60 0.30
C GLY A 308 -3.68 -30.57 1.76
N LEU A 309 -2.77 -31.48 2.12
CA LEU A 309 -2.05 -31.49 3.40
C LEU A 309 -1.12 -30.27 3.59
N LYS A 310 -0.78 -29.54 2.52
CA LYS A 310 0.05 -28.32 2.52
C LYS A 310 -0.70 -27.13 1.90
N ALA A 311 -1.98 -26.98 2.23
CA ALA A 311 -2.78 -25.84 1.80
C ALA A 311 -2.20 -24.51 2.35
N SER A 312 -2.02 -23.53 1.47
CA SER A 312 -1.53 -22.19 1.80
C SER A 312 -1.97 -21.20 0.74
N TYR A 313 -2.39 -20.00 1.16
CA TYR A 313 -2.69 -18.87 0.28
C TYR A 313 -1.57 -18.63 -0.75
N LEU A 314 -0.30 -18.80 -0.33
CA LEU A 314 0.90 -18.62 -1.15
C LEU A 314 0.94 -19.52 -2.41
N THR A 315 0.22 -20.63 -2.39
CA THR A 315 0.21 -21.65 -3.47
C THR A 315 -1.15 -21.83 -4.14
N ASP A 316 -2.24 -21.43 -3.48
CA ASP A 316 -3.61 -21.67 -3.91
C ASP A 316 -3.96 -21.01 -5.27
N ALA A 317 -3.21 -19.99 -5.69
CA ALA A 317 -3.33 -19.36 -7.00
C ALA A 317 -2.94 -20.28 -8.18
N SER A 318 -2.27 -21.42 -7.94
CA SER A 318 -1.72 -22.27 -9.01
C SER A 318 -0.80 -21.49 -9.97
N ALA A 319 -0.03 -20.56 -9.42
CA ALA A 319 0.88 -19.70 -10.15
C ALA A 319 2.18 -19.56 -9.37
N ASN A 320 3.32 -19.73 -10.03
CA ASN A 320 4.63 -19.37 -9.48
C ASN A 320 5.02 -17.98 -9.99
N LEU A 321 5.43 -17.10 -9.09
CA LEU A 321 5.86 -15.74 -9.41
C LEU A 321 7.38 -15.65 -9.45
N SER A 322 7.91 -14.92 -10.42
CA SER A 322 9.34 -14.68 -10.58
C SER A 322 9.63 -13.24 -10.97
N THR A 323 10.75 -12.70 -10.50
CA THR A 323 11.29 -11.41 -10.93
C THR A 323 12.17 -11.52 -12.18
N ALA A 324 12.46 -12.74 -12.65
CA ALA A 324 13.28 -13.01 -13.83
C ALA A 324 12.69 -14.10 -14.74
N ARG A 325 13.02 -14.04 -16.02
CA ARG A 325 12.70 -15.04 -17.04
C ARG A 325 13.97 -15.44 -17.77
N ASN A 326 14.29 -16.73 -17.76
CA ASN A 326 15.52 -17.28 -18.36
C ASN A 326 16.80 -16.57 -17.85
N GLY A 327 16.84 -16.24 -16.55
CA GLY A 327 17.95 -15.50 -15.92
C GLY A 327 17.93 -13.98 -16.12
N ILE A 328 17.07 -13.44 -17.00
CA ILE A 328 16.97 -12.00 -17.27
C ILE A 328 15.90 -11.38 -16.34
N PRO A 329 16.22 -10.40 -15.49
CA PRO A 329 15.26 -9.67 -14.69
C PRO A 329 14.17 -8.99 -15.52
N ILE A 330 12.98 -8.81 -14.95
CA ILE A 330 11.84 -8.13 -15.58
C ILE A 330 12.08 -6.63 -15.77
N GLY A 331 12.96 -6.03 -14.97
CA GLY A 331 13.36 -4.63 -14.98
C GLY A 331 14.67 -4.43 -14.22
N ALA A 332 15.10 -3.17 -14.02
CA ALA A 332 16.26 -2.89 -13.17
C ALA A 332 15.95 -3.23 -11.70
N PRO A 333 16.85 -3.89 -10.94
CA PRO A 333 16.63 -4.16 -9.52
C PRO A 333 16.78 -2.87 -8.69
N ALA A 334 16.04 -2.79 -7.58
CA ALA A 334 16.27 -1.83 -6.51
C ALA A 334 17.04 -2.47 -5.33
N ALA A 335 17.08 -1.82 -4.17
CA ALA A 335 17.70 -2.40 -2.98
C ALA A 335 16.87 -3.58 -2.41
N SER A 336 15.55 -3.44 -2.41
CA SER A 336 14.64 -4.53 -2.05
C SER A 336 14.63 -5.64 -3.10
N SER A 337 14.91 -6.87 -2.66
CA SER A 337 14.96 -8.07 -3.52
C SER A 337 13.63 -8.43 -4.22
N TRP A 338 12.53 -7.78 -3.85
CA TRP A 338 11.21 -7.93 -4.47
C TRP A 338 10.87 -6.84 -5.50
N LEU A 339 11.60 -5.72 -5.52
CA LEU A 339 11.27 -4.51 -6.29
C LEU A 339 12.13 -4.42 -7.56
N PHE A 340 11.49 -4.50 -8.72
CA PHE A 340 12.11 -4.35 -10.04
C PHE A 340 11.36 -3.28 -10.84
N VAL A 341 12.10 -2.36 -11.45
CA VAL A 341 11.56 -1.17 -12.12
C VAL A 341 10.85 -1.57 -13.42
N TYR A 342 9.52 -1.57 -13.40
CA TYR A 342 8.68 -1.96 -14.55
C TYR A 342 7.51 -0.99 -14.79
N PRO A 343 7.77 0.23 -15.32
CA PRO A 343 6.77 1.30 -15.37
C PRO A 343 5.61 1.05 -16.33
N SER A 344 5.77 0.20 -17.36
CA SER A 344 4.68 -0.22 -18.24
C SER A 344 3.60 -1.02 -17.50
N GLY A 345 3.97 -1.78 -16.47
CA GLY A 345 3.00 -2.53 -15.66
C GLY A 345 2.02 -1.63 -14.90
N LEU A 346 2.39 -0.39 -14.57
CA LEU A 346 1.45 0.58 -14.00
C LEU A 346 0.35 0.92 -15.01
N ARG A 347 0.73 1.19 -16.26
CA ARG A 347 -0.23 1.50 -17.34
C ARG A 347 -1.13 0.30 -17.63
N ASP A 348 -0.56 -0.89 -17.73
CA ASP A 348 -1.31 -2.11 -18.03
C ASP A 348 -2.30 -2.48 -16.90
N LEU A 349 -1.87 -2.35 -15.64
CA LEU A 349 -2.72 -2.50 -14.45
C LEU A 349 -3.89 -1.51 -14.47
N LEU A 350 -3.62 -0.23 -14.79
CA LEU A 350 -4.65 0.82 -14.87
C LEU A 350 -5.66 0.58 -15.99
N LEU A 351 -5.20 0.11 -17.16
CA LEU A 351 -6.09 -0.26 -18.27
C LEU A 351 -6.89 -1.53 -17.98
N TYR A 352 -6.30 -2.49 -17.28
CA TYR A 352 -7.01 -3.67 -16.76
C TYR A 352 -8.12 -3.24 -15.78
N VAL A 353 -7.81 -2.36 -14.82
CA VAL A 353 -8.81 -1.87 -13.85
C VAL A 353 -9.93 -1.10 -14.54
N LYS A 354 -9.59 -0.20 -15.47
CA LYS A 354 -10.56 0.51 -16.32
C LYS A 354 -11.54 -0.45 -17.00
N THR A 355 -11.01 -1.52 -17.60
CA THR A 355 -11.77 -2.45 -18.44
C THR A 355 -12.59 -3.45 -17.62
N LYS A 356 -12.00 -4.07 -16.58
CA LYS A 356 -12.66 -5.11 -15.77
C LYS A 356 -13.62 -4.54 -14.72
N TYR A 357 -13.34 -3.35 -14.17
CA TYR A 357 -14.08 -2.80 -13.02
C TYR A 357 -14.79 -1.46 -13.32
N HIS A 358 -15.12 -1.19 -14.59
CA HIS A 358 -15.95 -0.05 -15.03
C HIS A 358 -15.35 1.35 -14.77
N ASN A 359 -14.03 1.49 -14.91
CA ASN A 359 -13.30 2.77 -14.81
C ASN A 359 -13.60 3.59 -13.53
N PRO A 360 -13.39 3.01 -12.33
CA PRO A 360 -13.62 3.70 -11.07
C PRO A 360 -12.69 4.90 -10.95
N LEU A 361 -13.02 5.83 -10.06
CA LEU A 361 -12.11 6.91 -9.71
C LEU A 361 -10.87 6.34 -8.99
N ILE A 362 -9.67 6.63 -9.52
CA ILE A 362 -8.39 6.12 -9.02
C ILE A 362 -7.51 7.25 -8.50
N TYR A 363 -6.80 6.97 -7.40
CA TYR A 363 -5.60 7.69 -6.99
C TYR A 363 -4.44 6.70 -6.89
N ILE A 364 -3.26 7.03 -7.42
CA ILE A 364 -2.05 6.22 -7.18
C ILE A 364 -1.56 6.56 -5.78
N THR A 365 -1.95 5.78 -4.78
CA THR A 365 -1.79 6.15 -3.36
C THR A 365 -0.40 5.88 -2.79
N GLU A 366 0.42 5.07 -3.47
CA GLU A 366 1.85 4.85 -3.27
C GLU A 366 2.51 4.41 -4.59
N ASN A 367 3.68 4.95 -4.90
CA ASN A 367 4.59 4.47 -5.94
C ASN A 367 6.00 5.02 -5.66
N GLY A 368 7.05 4.19 -5.81
CA GLY A 368 8.42 4.61 -5.48
C GLY A 368 9.47 3.49 -5.53
N ILE A 369 10.71 3.84 -5.18
CA ILE A 369 11.87 2.95 -5.24
C ILE A 369 12.82 3.18 -4.06
N ASP A 370 13.43 2.10 -3.56
CA ASP A 370 14.39 2.12 -2.47
C ASP A 370 15.85 1.98 -2.90
N GLU A 371 16.71 2.55 -2.07
CA GLU A 371 18.16 2.38 -2.10
C GLU A 371 18.65 1.81 -0.75
N PHE A 372 19.81 1.16 -0.74
CA PHE A 372 20.41 0.68 0.51
C PHE A 372 20.80 1.85 1.40
N ASN A 373 20.59 1.73 2.71
CA ASN A 373 21.11 2.66 3.69
C ASN A 373 22.64 2.48 3.82
N ASN A 374 23.39 3.02 2.86
CA ASN A 374 24.84 2.87 2.82
C ASN A 374 25.54 3.91 3.72
N ALA A 375 25.98 3.45 4.88
CA ALA A 375 26.71 4.27 5.86
C ALA A 375 28.14 4.67 5.43
N THR A 376 28.64 4.21 4.27
CA THR A 376 29.95 4.66 3.73
C THR A 376 29.86 5.91 2.88
N LEU A 377 28.67 6.32 2.45
CA LEU A 377 28.47 7.53 1.65
C LEU A 377 28.57 8.78 2.52
N THR A 378 29.15 9.84 1.97
CA THR A 378 28.96 11.20 2.49
C THR A 378 27.50 11.63 2.35
N LEU A 379 27.09 12.66 3.10
CA LEU A 379 25.75 13.24 2.94
C LEU A 379 25.53 13.73 1.50
N GLU A 380 26.53 14.37 0.89
CA GLU A 380 26.42 14.89 -0.48
C GLU A 380 26.14 13.77 -1.49
N GLU A 381 26.83 12.63 -1.39
CA GLU A 381 26.58 11.45 -2.23
C GLU A 381 25.19 10.82 -1.95
N ALA A 382 24.78 10.72 -0.68
CA ALA A 382 23.50 10.15 -0.27
C ALA A 382 22.27 10.98 -0.69
N LEU A 383 22.45 12.23 -1.14
CA LEU A 383 21.40 13.06 -1.72
C LEU A 383 21.27 12.91 -3.24
N VAL A 384 22.20 12.23 -3.92
CA VAL A 384 22.26 12.09 -5.39
C VAL A 384 21.48 10.86 -5.87
N ASP A 385 20.15 10.90 -5.72
CA ASP A 385 19.25 9.79 -6.03
C ASP A 385 18.70 9.80 -7.48
N ASN A 386 19.59 9.93 -8.47
CA ASN A 386 19.21 10.01 -9.89
C ASN A 386 18.32 8.83 -10.36
N HIS A 387 18.58 7.62 -9.87
CA HIS A 387 17.77 6.43 -10.16
C HIS A 387 16.30 6.60 -9.73
N ARG A 388 16.04 7.33 -8.63
CA ARG A 388 14.70 7.65 -8.13
C ARG A 388 14.02 8.73 -8.98
N VAL A 389 14.79 9.70 -9.50
CA VAL A 389 14.29 10.67 -10.49
C VAL A 389 13.83 9.95 -11.77
N GLU A 390 14.64 9.05 -12.31
CA GLU A 390 14.31 8.25 -13.51
C GLU A 390 13.11 7.32 -13.28
N TYR A 391 13.03 6.68 -12.11
CA TYR A 391 11.86 5.91 -11.69
C TYR A 391 10.59 6.75 -11.73
N TYR A 392 10.58 7.92 -11.07
CA TYR A 392 9.40 8.78 -11.02
C TYR A 392 9.01 9.31 -12.40
N HIS A 393 9.97 9.78 -13.19
CA HIS A 393 9.73 10.25 -14.56
C HIS A 393 9.08 9.15 -15.43
N SER A 394 9.61 7.93 -15.41
CA SER A 394 9.11 6.81 -16.23
C SER A 394 7.73 6.29 -15.79
N HIS A 395 7.44 6.25 -14.49
CA HIS A 395 6.12 5.88 -13.98
C HIS A 395 5.07 6.95 -14.26
N LEU A 396 5.41 8.23 -14.06
CA LEU A 396 4.50 9.33 -14.37
C LEU A 396 4.21 9.42 -15.88
N TRP A 397 5.20 9.18 -16.75
CA TRP A 397 4.96 9.07 -18.20
C TRP A 397 3.93 7.97 -18.54
N ASN A 398 4.05 6.80 -17.92
CA ASN A 398 3.12 5.68 -18.13
C ASN A 398 1.72 5.98 -17.54
N LEU A 399 1.65 6.66 -16.40
CA LEU A 399 0.41 7.17 -15.82
C LEU A 399 -0.29 8.17 -16.75
N LEU A 400 0.47 9.10 -17.35
CA LEU A 400 -0.06 10.06 -18.30
C LEU A 400 -0.57 9.37 -19.57
N SER A 401 0.10 8.31 -20.05
CA SER A 401 -0.42 7.49 -21.15
C SER A 401 -1.74 6.82 -20.75
N ALA A 402 -1.85 6.23 -19.56
CA ALA A 402 -3.08 5.62 -19.08
C ALA A 402 -4.25 6.64 -19.00
N ILE A 403 -3.97 7.86 -18.54
CA ILE A 403 -4.96 8.96 -18.50
C ILE A 403 -5.39 9.36 -19.92
N LYS A 404 -4.45 9.49 -20.87
CA LYS A 404 -4.75 9.76 -22.29
C LYS A 404 -5.57 8.64 -22.93
N ASP A 405 -5.33 7.40 -22.52
CA ASP A 405 -6.11 6.22 -22.90
C ASP A 405 -7.45 6.11 -22.13
N GLY A 406 -7.83 7.14 -21.34
CA GLY A 406 -9.14 7.30 -20.71
C GLY A 406 -9.31 6.62 -19.34
N VAL A 407 -8.22 6.32 -18.62
CA VAL A 407 -8.31 5.87 -17.22
C VAL A 407 -8.62 7.06 -16.30
N ASN A 408 -9.59 6.89 -15.40
CA ASN A 408 -10.08 7.92 -14.47
C ASN A 408 -9.19 8.09 -13.22
N VAL A 409 -7.93 8.49 -13.41
CA VAL A 409 -7.01 8.86 -12.31
C VAL A 409 -7.17 10.35 -11.97
N LYS A 410 -7.07 10.73 -10.70
CA LYS A 410 -7.05 12.15 -10.24
C LYS A 410 -5.85 12.56 -9.37
N GLY A 411 -4.94 11.65 -9.06
CA GLY A 411 -3.76 12.03 -8.28
C GLY A 411 -2.77 10.90 -8.08
N TYR A 412 -1.60 11.31 -7.61
CA TYR A 412 -0.42 10.46 -7.45
C TYR A 412 0.33 10.85 -6.17
N PHE A 413 0.69 9.84 -5.37
CA PHE A 413 1.41 9.98 -4.12
C PHE A 413 2.75 9.23 -4.20
N ALA A 414 3.85 9.96 -4.10
CA ALA A 414 5.18 9.38 -4.02
C ALA A 414 5.39 8.64 -2.69
N TRP A 415 5.79 7.37 -2.75
CA TRP A 415 6.35 6.63 -1.61
C TRP A 415 7.88 6.73 -1.65
N SER A 416 8.52 7.53 -0.79
CA SER A 416 7.98 8.15 0.41
C SER A 416 8.46 9.58 0.62
N LEU A 417 7.84 10.33 1.53
CA LEU A 417 8.26 11.71 1.78
C LEU A 417 9.64 11.75 2.43
N LEU A 418 9.86 10.88 3.42
CA LEU A 418 11.06 10.78 4.24
C LEU A 418 11.56 9.33 4.28
N ASP A 419 12.88 9.14 4.34
CA ASP A 419 13.43 7.84 4.74
C ASP A 419 12.88 7.48 6.13
N ASN A 420 12.36 6.27 6.32
CA ASN A 420 11.55 5.90 7.49
C ASN A 420 11.77 4.43 7.91
N PHE A 421 11.01 3.92 8.89
CA PHE A 421 11.05 2.51 9.32
C PHE A 421 10.27 1.61 8.34
N GLU A 422 10.98 0.91 7.47
CA GLU A 422 10.43 0.09 6.38
C GLU A 422 10.14 -1.36 6.85
N TRP A 423 9.35 -1.47 7.93
CA TRP A 423 8.78 -2.73 8.42
C TRP A 423 9.84 -3.82 8.69
N GLY A 424 9.75 -4.98 8.04
CA GLY A 424 10.72 -6.08 8.18
C GLY A 424 12.15 -5.72 7.72
N SER A 425 12.32 -4.67 6.92
CA SER A 425 13.64 -4.15 6.52
C SER A 425 14.23 -3.18 7.53
N GLY A 426 13.48 -2.73 8.55
CA GLY A 426 13.95 -1.73 9.51
C GLY A 426 14.38 -0.44 8.82
N TYR A 427 15.59 0.05 9.12
CA TYR A 427 16.19 1.19 8.46
C TYR A 427 17.28 0.79 7.43
N THR A 428 17.32 -0.47 6.98
CA THR A 428 18.33 -0.94 6.01
C THR A 428 18.13 -0.42 4.59
N VAL A 429 16.94 0.09 4.28
CA VAL A 429 16.56 0.65 2.97
C VAL A 429 15.91 2.02 3.13
N ARG A 430 15.91 2.81 2.06
CA ARG A 430 15.52 4.23 2.04
C ARG A 430 14.63 4.52 0.84
N PHE A 431 13.33 4.78 1.06
CA PHE A 431 12.37 5.18 0.01
C PHE A 431 12.16 6.70 -0.12
N GLY A 432 12.71 7.50 0.79
CA GLY A 432 12.39 8.91 0.93
C GLY A 432 12.92 9.75 -0.22
N ILE A 433 12.12 10.72 -0.68
CA ILE A 433 12.59 11.83 -1.52
C ILE A 433 13.34 12.90 -0.68
N ASN A 434 13.17 12.89 0.63
CA ASN A 434 14.04 13.58 1.58
C ASN A 434 14.79 12.53 2.42
N PHE A 435 16.09 12.69 2.51
CA PHE A 435 16.96 11.91 3.39
C PHE A 435 16.73 12.28 4.85
N VAL A 436 16.73 11.29 5.74
CA VAL A 436 16.73 11.50 7.19
C VAL A 436 18.06 11.02 7.77
N ASP A 437 18.79 11.93 8.41
CA ASP A 437 20.04 11.62 9.10
C ASP A 437 19.75 10.99 10.47
N TYR A 438 19.62 9.66 10.47
CA TYR A 438 19.41 8.85 11.67
C TYR A 438 20.50 9.00 12.75
N LYS A 439 21.69 9.49 12.40
CA LYS A 439 22.83 9.62 13.33
C LYS A 439 22.97 11.03 13.91
N ASN A 440 22.40 12.04 13.25
CA ASN A 440 22.71 13.46 13.52
C ASN A 440 21.45 14.28 13.87
N GLY A 441 20.59 13.71 14.71
CA GLY A 441 19.38 14.37 15.23
C GLY A 441 18.17 14.33 14.29
N LEU A 442 18.06 13.31 13.43
CA LEU A 442 16.94 13.08 12.50
C LEU A 442 16.70 14.24 11.53
N LYS A 443 17.76 14.99 11.18
CA LYS A 443 17.68 16.12 10.25
C LYS A 443 17.18 15.67 8.89
N ARG A 444 16.29 16.46 8.29
CA ARG A 444 15.78 16.25 6.93
C ARG A 444 16.64 16.99 5.92
N HIS A 445 17.00 16.30 4.83
CA HIS A 445 17.77 16.86 3.74
C HIS A 445 17.09 16.48 2.41
N PRO A 446 16.65 17.44 1.57
CA PRO A 446 16.02 17.10 0.29
C PRO A 446 17.01 16.43 -0.65
N LYS A 447 16.64 15.27 -1.22
CA LYS A 447 17.42 14.60 -2.27
C LYS A 447 17.17 15.26 -3.63
N LEU A 448 17.92 14.87 -4.65
CA LEU A 448 17.68 15.33 -6.03
C LEU A 448 16.24 15.06 -6.49
N SER A 449 15.60 13.96 -6.08
CA SER A 449 14.20 13.67 -6.38
C SER A 449 13.22 14.66 -5.73
N ALA A 450 13.46 15.16 -4.52
CA ALA A 450 12.66 16.24 -3.94
C ALA A 450 12.84 17.56 -4.71
N HIS A 451 14.07 17.89 -5.13
CA HIS A 451 14.32 19.04 -5.98
C HIS A 451 13.68 18.90 -7.38
N TRP A 452 13.68 17.69 -7.94
CA TRP A 452 13.01 17.37 -9.20
C TRP A 452 11.49 17.57 -9.08
N PHE A 453 10.85 17.02 -8.04
CA PHE A 453 9.42 17.27 -7.79
C PHE A 453 9.12 18.76 -7.56
N LYS A 454 9.93 19.46 -6.76
CA LYS A 454 9.78 20.92 -6.52
C LYS A 454 9.85 21.72 -7.82
N ASN A 455 10.67 21.30 -8.78
CA ASN A 455 10.72 21.91 -10.11
C ASN A 455 9.56 21.48 -11.01
N PHE A 456 9.20 20.20 -11.02
CA PHE A 456 8.07 19.64 -11.77
C PHE A 456 6.74 20.33 -11.40
N LEU A 457 6.55 20.64 -10.12
CA LEU A 457 5.33 21.18 -9.53
C LEU A 457 5.21 22.71 -9.56
N LYS A 458 6.22 23.42 -10.08
CA LYS A 458 6.13 24.87 -10.33
C LYS A 458 4.91 25.16 -11.22
N LYS A 459 4.20 26.22 -10.88
CA LYS A 459 2.99 26.71 -11.57
C LYS A 459 3.37 27.84 -12.51
#